data_AF-A0A0N1LLS5-F1
#
_entry.id   AF-A0A0N1LLS5-F1
#
_cell.length_a   1.000
_cell.length_b   1.000
_cell.length_c   1.000
_cell.angle_alpha   90.00
_cell.angle_beta   90.00
_cell.angle_gamma   90.00
#
_symmetry.space_group_name_H-M   'P 1'
#
loop_
_entity.id
_entity.type
_entity.pdbx_description
1 polymer ?
#
loop_
_entity_poly.entity_id
_entity_poly.type
_entity_poly.pdbx_seq_one_letter_code
_entity_poly.pdbx_strand_id
1 'polypeptide(L)'
;MRHLSLICLILVLTACAQTPAPPAPPTQPTSIDNGLGSQFGNYENYETGSTHQSPSGPCPIYAWDRPISGGRVIRYLSAACPAPQPGRPDAVRVIDMGRQVITP
;
A
#
# COMPACT_ATOMS: atom_id res chain seq x y z
N MET A 1 23.42 29.88 -49.63
CA MET A 1 22.62 29.73 -48.39
C MET A 1 21.19 29.35 -48.77
N ARG A 2 20.88 28.06 -48.98
CA ARG A 2 19.55 27.67 -49.49
C ARG A 2 19.10 26.23 -49.18
N HIS A 3 19.80 25.54 -48.26
CA HIS A 3 19.50 24.14 -47.91
C HIS A 3 19.26 23.90 -46.42
N LEU A 4 19.39 24.93 -45.56
CA LEU A 4 19.24 24.76 -44.11
C LEU A 4 17.77 24.74 -43.62
N SER A 5 16.81 25.16 -44.44
CA SER A 5 15.40 25.28 -44.01
C SER A 5 14.59 23.99 -44.09
N LEU A 6 15.06 22.93 -44.75
CA LEU A 6 14.25 21.73 -44.97
C LEU A 6 14.35 20.71 -43.82
N ILE A 7 15.41 20.76 -43.01
CA ILE A 7 15.68 19.73 -41.98
C ILE A 7 14.85 19.97 -40.71
N CYS A 8 14.53 21.22 -40.38
CA CYS A 8 13.72 21.54 -39.19
C CYS A 8 12.26 21.08 -39.29
N LEU A 9 11.70 20.92 -40.49
CA LEU A 9 10.28 20.59 -40.66
C LEU A 9 9.98 19.10 -40.37
N ILE A 10 10.98 18.22 -40.49
CA ILE A 10 10.80 16.77 -40.35
C ILE A 10 10.83 16.33 -38.87
N LEU A 11 11.49 17.11 -37.99
CA LEU A 11 11.61 16.81 -36.55
C LEU A 11 10.36 17.16 -35.73
N VAL A 12 9.40 17.91 -36.29
CA VAL A 12 8.18 18.34 -35.57
C VAL A 12 7.05 17.31 -35.69
N LEU A 13 7.12 16.39 -36.65
CA LEU A 13 6.02 15.45 -36.95
C LEU A 13 6.08 14.12 -36.18
N THR A 14 7.13 13.85 -35.40
CA THR A 14 7.27 12.57 -34.66
C THR A 14 6.76 12.60 -33.21
N ALA A 15 6.18 13.71 -32.75
CA ALA A 15 5.89 13.92 -31.32
C ALA A 15 4.49 13.50 -30.85
N CYS A 16 3.59 12.99 -31.70
CA CYS A 16 2.20 12.73 -31.30
C CYS A 16 1.69 11.35 -31.71
N ALA A 17 2.32 10.29 -31.22
CA ALA A 17 1.70 8.95 -31.23
C ALA A 17 2.17 8.13 -30.02
N GLN A 18 2.10 8.71 -28.82
CA GLN A 18 2.20 7.92 -27.60
C GLN A 18 0.80 7.40 -27.29
N THR A 19 0.50 6.21 -27.79
CA THR A 19 -0.67 5.44 -27.40
C THR A 19 -0.64 5.29 -25.87
N PRO A 20 -1.69 5.67 -25.14
CA PRO A 20 -1.73 5.45 -23.70
C PRO A 20 -1.49 3.97 -23.43
N ALA A 21 -0.55 3.66 -22.53
CA ALA A 21 -0.37 2.28 -22.09
C ALA A 21 -1.72 1.76 -21.57
N PRO A 22 -2.09 0.50 -21.89
CA PRO A 22 -3.27 -0.10 -21.31
C PRO A 22 -3.23 0.02 -19.78
N PRO A 23 -4.36 0.29 -19.11
CA PRO A 23 -4.41 0.31 -17.66
C PRO A 23 -3.86 -1.01 -17.12
N ALA A 24 -2.94 -0.91 -16.16
CA ALA A 24 -2.38 -2.10 -15.52
C ALA A 24 -3.53 -2.96 -14.97
N PRO A 25 -3.46 -4.30 -15.08
CA PRO A 25 -4.44 -5.16 -14.45
C PRO A 25 -4.52 -4.84 -12.95
N PRO A 26 -5.71 -4.93 -12.34
CA PRO A 26 -5.83 -4.76 -10.90
C PRO A 26 -4.88 -5.72 -10.20
N THR A 27 -4.11 -5.20 -9.23
CA THR A 27 -3.18 -5.99 -8.44
C THR A 27 -3.96 -7.14 -7.81
N GLN A 28 -3.65 -8.37 -8.20
CA GLN A 28 -4.29 -9.53 -7.57
C GLN A 28 -3.97 -9.51 -6.07
N PRO A 29 -4.94 -9.88 -5.22
CA PRO A 29 -4.66 -9.93 -3.81
C PRO A 29 -3.54 -10.92 -3.51
N THR A 30 -2.71 -10.60 -2.52
CA THR A 30 -1.57 -11.43 -2.14
C THR A 30 -2.01 -12.86 -1.84
N SER A 31 -1.44 -13.82 -2.56
CA SER A 31 -1.62 -15.24 -2.24
C SER A 31 -0.87 -15.57 -0.95
N ILE A 32 -1.57 -16.14 0.03
CA ILE A 32 -1.02 -16.58 1.31
C ILE A 32 -1.49 -18.02 1.52
N ASP A 33 -0.53 -18.95 1.57
CA ASP A 33 -0.76 -20.39 1.45
C ASP A 33 -1.65 -20.71 0.22
N ASN A 34 -2.79 -21.37 0.48
CA ASN A 34 -3.81 -21.79 -0.49
C ASN A 34 -5.00 -20.81 -0.59
N GLY A 35 -4.83 -19.55 -0.19
CA GLY A 35 -5.90 -18.53 -0.21
C GLY A 35 -5.44 -17.19 -0.75
N LEU A 36 -6.39 -16.40 -1.29
CA LEU A 36 -6.17 -15.02 -1.68
C LEU A 36 -6.59 -14.10 -0.53
N GLY A 37 -5.65 -13.31 0.00
CA GLY A 37 -5.97 -12.31 1.02
C GLY A 37 -7.04 -11.33 0.51
N SER A 38 -7.96 -10.85 1.35
CA SER A 38 -8.99 -9.86 0.95
C SER A 38 -10.02 -10.31 -0.11
N GLN A 39 -10.01 -11.57 -0.58
CA GLN A 39 -11.05 -12.09 -1.49
C GLN A 39 -12.46 -12.06 -0.87
N PHE A 40 -12.53 -12.06 0.46
CA PHE A 40 -13.77 -11.95 1.24
C PHE A 40 -13.85 -10.61 2.01
N GLY A 41 -13.08 -9.60 1.60
CA GLY A 41 -12.96 -8.34 2.33
C GLY A 41 -12.03 -8.41 3.54
N ASN A 42 -12.13 -7.39 4.41
CA ASN A 42 -11.38 -7.30 5.67
C ASN A 42 -12.39 -7.20 6.82
N TYR A 43 -12.07 -7.78 7.97
CA TYR A 43 -12.82 -7.52 9.20
C TYR A 43 -12.45 -6.16 9.78
N GLU A 44 -13.29 -5.68 10.70
CA GLU A 44 -13.02 -4.46 11.45
C GLU A 44 -11.73 -4.61 12.27
N ASN A 45 -10.95 -3.54 12.31
CA ASN A 45 -9.75 -3.50 13.12
C ASN A 45 -10.10 -3.20 14.56
N TYR A 46 -9.27 -3.68 15.48
CA TYR A 46 -9.48 -3.45 16.90
C TYR A 46 -8.16 -3.25 17.63
N GLU A 47 -8.21 -2.50 18.73
CA GLU A 47 -7.05 -2.32 19.61
C GLU A 47 -6.82 -3.61 20.40
N THR A 48 -5.57 -4.06 20.47
CA THR A 48 -5.21 -5.33 21.12
C THR A 48 -5.05 -5.21 22.63
N GLY A 49 -5.09 -3.99 23.18
CA GLY A 49 -4.66 -3.68 24.55
C GLY A 49 -3.15 -3.77 24.77
N SER A 50 -2.38 -4.15 23.74
CA SER A 50 -0.91 -4.17 23.78
C SER A 50 -0.33 -2.85 23.28
N THR A 51 0.90 -2.57 23.72
CA THR A 51 1.60 -1.31 23.40
C THR A 51 2.97 -1.59 22.78
N HIS A 52 3.32 -0.83 21.74
CA HIS A 52 4.65 -0.79 21.15
C HIS A 52 5.45 0.39 21.71
N GLN A 53 6.73 0.19 22.04
CA GLN A 53 7.62 1.25 22.51
C GLN A 53 8.33 1.90 21.32
N SER A 54 8.06 3.18 21.06
CA SER A 54 8.74 3.96 20.02
C SER A 54 9.61 5.07 20.64
N PRO A 55 10.55 5.65 19.90
CA PRO A 55 11.33 6.80 20.38
C PRO A 55 10.49 8.01 20.80
N SER A 56 9.25 8.12 20.30
CA SER A 56 8.32 9.20 20.64
C SER A 56 7.36 8.83 21.79
N GLY A 57 7.54 7.65 22.40
CA GLY A 57 6.70 7.13 23.48
C GLY A 57 5.94 5.86 23.11
N PRO A 58 5.18 5.30 24.08
CA PRO A 58 4.32 4.15 23.86
C PRO A 58 3.18 4.46 22.87
N CYS A 59 2.84 3.49 22.02
CA CYS A 59 1.75 3.58 21.07
C CYS A 59 0.91 2.30 21.01
N PRO A 60 -0.42 2.40 20.82
CA PRO A 60 -1.31 1.25 20.78
C PRO A 60 -1.05 0.37 19.56
N ILE A 61 -1.20 -0.93 19.76
CA ILE A 61 -1.15 -1.94 18.69
C ILE A 61 -2.57 -2.31 18.29
N TYR A 62 -2.84 -2.23 16.98
CA TYR A 62 -4.09 -2.64 16.36
C TYR A 62 -3.91 -3.97 15.62
N ALA A 63 -4.94 -4.80 15.66
CA ALA A 63 -5.07 -5.99 14.85
C ALA A 63 -6.05 -5.76 13.70
N TRP A 64 -5.73 -6.33 12.55
CA TRP A 64 -6.56 -6.33 11.35
C TRP A 64 -6.64 -7.76 10.83
N ASP A 65 -7.85 -8.30 10.74
CA ASP A 65 -8.04 -9.68 10.30
C ASP A 65 -8.57 -9.72 8.88
N ARG A 66 -7.94 -10.58 8.05
CA ARG A 66 -8.34 -10.79 6.67
C ARG A 66 -8.74 -12.25 6.46
N PRO A 67 -10.03 -12.54 6.20
CA PRO A 67 -10.47 -13.89 5.90
C PRO A 67 -9.79 -14.47 4.66
N ILE A 68 -9.41 -15.75 4.76
CA ILE A 68 -8.88 -16.57 3.67
C ILE A 68 -9.65 -17.90 3.60
N SER A 69 -9.40 -18.68 2.54
CA SER A 69 -10.02 -19.99 2.35
C SER A 69 -9.75 -20.95 3.53
N GLY A 70 -10.75 -21.79 3.83
CA GLY A 70 -10.66 -22.84 4.85
C GLY A 70 -10.96 -22.36 6.28
N GLY A 71 -11.74 -21.29 6.45
CA GLY A 71 -12.15 -20.79 7.77
C GLY A 71 -11.01 -20.15 8.59
N ARG A 72 -9.91 -19.79 7.92
CA ARG A 72 -8.74 -19.15 8.53
C ARG A 72 -8.74 -17.65 8.27
N VAL A 73 -7.96 -16.91 9.04
CA VAL A 73 -7.71 -15.48 8.82
C VAL A 73 -6.21 -15.20 8.86
N ILE A 74 -5.80 -14.16 8.16
CA ILE A 74 -4.47 -13.56 8.34
C ILE A 74 -4.66 -12.37 9.27
N ARG A 75 -4.04 -12.44 10.45
CA ARG A 75 -3.96 -11.32 11.39
C ARG A 75 -2.73 -10.49 11.09
N TYR A 76 -2.93 -9.22 10.80
CA TYR A 76 -1.88 -8.21 10.69
C TYR A 76 -1.84 -7.39 11.98
N LEU A 77 -0.64 -7.09 12.46
CA LEU A 77 -0.45 -6.22 13.61
C LEU A 77 0.22 -4.93 13.15
N SER A 78 -0.27 -3.79 13.63
CA SER A 78 0.31 -2.49 13.34
C SER A 78 0.29 -1.59 14.56
N ALA A 79 1.36 -0.86 14.83
CA ALA A 79 1.38 0.18 15.85
C ALA A 79 1.16 1.56 15.24
N ALA A 80 0.30 2.37 15.85
CA ALA A 80 0.02 3.75 15.41
C ALA A 80 0.78 4.73 16.31
N CYS A 81 2.00 5.11 15.90
CA CYS A 81 2.91 5.85 16.78
C CYS A 81 2.98 7.33 16.44
N PRO A 82 3.13 8.23 17.44
CA PRO A 82 3.33 9.64 17.19
C PRO A 82 4.52 9.87 16.25
N ALA A 83 4.31 10.73 15.25
CA ALA A 83 5.34 11.08 14.27
C ALA A 83 5.42 12.59 14.18
N PRO A 84 6.15 13.26 15.09
CA PRO A 84 6.23 14.71 15.10
C PRO A 84 6.66 15.23 13.73
N GLN A 85 5.76 15.93 13.05
CA GLN A 85 6.02 16.60 11.78
C GLN A 85 5.77 18.10 11.95
N PRO A 86 6.68 18.98 11.48
CA PRO A 86 6.45 20.42 11.52
C PRO A 86 5.12 20.78 10.87
N GLY A 87 4.26 21.49 11.61
CA GLY A 87 2.93 21.90 11.13
C GLY A 87 1.85 20.81 11.14
N ARG A 88 2.13 19.60 11.66
CA ARG A 88 1.15 18.52 11.75
C ARG A 88 1.20 17.81 13.12
N PRO A 89 0.59 18.41 14.16
CA PRO A 89 0.67 17.90 15.53
C PRO A 89 0.05 16.50 15.71
N ASP A 90 -0.92 16.13 14.88
CA ASP A 90 -1.59 14.81 14.93
C ASP A 90 -1.05 13.82 13.88
N ALA A 91 0.19 14.04 13.43
CA ALA A 91 0.83 13.11 12.50
C ALA A 91 1.14 11.78 13.20
N VAL A 92 0.73 10.69 12.55
CA VAL A 92 0.96 9.32 13.01
C VAL A 92 1.76 8.56 11.98
N ARG A 93 2.74 7.78 12.43
CA ARG A 93 3.46 6.79 11.63
C ARG A 93 2.94 5.41 12.00
N VAL A 94 2.51 4.68 10.97
CA VAL A 94 2.15 3.27 11.12
C VAL A 94 3.41 2.42 11.05
N ILE A 95 3.59 1.53 12.03
CA ILE A 95 4.68 0.56 12.08
C ILE A 95 4.08 -0.82 11.84
N ASP A 96 4.55 -1.52 10.80
CA ASP A 96 4.19 -2.92 10.57
C ASP A 96 4.88 -3.80 11.62
N MET A 97 4.08 -4.55 12.39
CA MET A 97 4.54 -5.45 13.44
C MET A 97 4.55 -6.91 12.97
N GLY A 98 4.15 -7.17 11.73
CA GLY A 98 4.10 -8.48 11.12
C GLY A 98 2.69 -9.04 10.98
N ARG A 99 2.63 -10.30 10.55
CA ARG A 99 1.39 -11.01 10.26
C ARG A 99 1.51 -12.50 10.59
N GLN A 100 0.38 -13.11 10.91
CA GLN A 100 0.27 -14.54 11.18
C GLN A 100 -1.07 -15.10 10.68
N VAL A 101 -1.08 -16.36 10.26
CA VAL A 101 -2.31 -17.09 9.96
C VAL A 101 -2.83 -17.69 11.27
N ILE A 102 -4.09 -17.44 11.58
CA ILE A 102 -4.76 -17.99 12.76
C ILE A 102 -6.10 -18.62 12.38
N THR A 103 -6.58 -19.48 13.26
CA THR A 103 -7.98 -19.93 13.27
C THR A 103 -8.74 -19.03 14.25
N PRO A 104 -9.92 -18.49 13.88
CA PRO A 104 -10.71 -17.61 14.74
C PRO A 104 -11.06 -18.23 16.10
#